data_AF-A0A9E4MTK0-F1
#
_entry.id   AF-A0A9E4MTK0-F1
#
_cell.length_a   1.000
_cell.length_b   1.000
_cell.length_c   1.000
_cell.angle_alpha   90.00
_cell.angle_beta   90.00
_cell.angle_gamma   90.00
#
_symmetry.space_group_name_H-M   'P 1'
#
loop_
_entity.id
_entity.type
_entity.pdbx_description
1 polymer ?
#
loop_
_entity_poly.entity_id
_entity_poly.type
_entity_poly.pdbx_seq_one_letter_code
_entity_poly.pdbx_strand_id
1 'polypeptide(L)'
;MSQQNFIKLAQQGDANAIATLINQALHSQGVQAKATRRDRHLYILLESDQLPNQSSCIRVIQNGMLRLETSAITLITVQGQKSSQPSLNWTHTIALQTSVASAKTCLPTIEKESSFTEVKSSSTPSHSIHTPSHSPTKAKKPSPPPPPQPAQFQRPKRVIPRSVKQLLMAGSIGLMIAPLSGWFFTVQQDRISNVYRTISQTLASIPSGIASGFQEIKLPKLPQFSFSSSAASSASVEPISEAETLKNLNSFSDLALTSLQNPISPDMRIKIKAVGDIIPGTNYPSNKLPDQKEMLFQDVKPALQGADIVFGNFESTLTNYPNSAKNIGRGLVFAFRTPPEYTSILKDAGFHILSVANNHSFDFFEAGFDDTIDNINKLGMKAVGRKDQIVYHEVKGVKFAFIGFSYFPVHNNMLDLEASKAIVKKAEAEGADVIVISVHAGAEGTAALHIRDKTEYFYGENRGNKVLFARTLIDAGADLILGHGPHVPRAFELYKGKLIAYSLGNFMGYRTLSTQAQLGYSLVLEADLDPVGNFKSGKIIPIHLDSKGVPYRDNNFRSVGLIRSLTQSDFPNTPLEIDNQGQIKVKSD
;
A
#
# COMPACT_ATOMS: atom_id res chain seq x y z
N MET A 1 -1.65 -26.77 -24.97
CA MET A 1 -0.97 -27.19 -23.71
C MET A 1 -1.69 -26.56 -22.53
N SER A 2 -1.89 -27.30 -21.43
CA SER A 2 -2.53 -26.77 -20.21
C SER A 2 -1.58 -25.81 -19.46
N GLN A 3 -2.12 -24.90 -18.65
CA GLN A 3 -1.33 -23.97 -17.81
C GLN A 3 -0.37 -24.70 -16.86
N GLN A 4 -0.76 -25.88 -16.37
CA GLN A 4 0.08 -26.76 -15.56
C GLN A 4 1.35 -27.23 -16.28
N ASN A 5 1.30 -27.42 -17.61
CA ASN A 5 2.48 -27.82 -18.38
C ASN A 5 3.50 -26.67 -18.50
N PHE A 6 3.05 -25.43 -18.63
CA PHE A 6 3.93 -24.25 -18.68
C PHE A 6 4.64 -23.99 -17.36
N ILE A 7 3.95 -24.16 -16.24
CA ILE A 7 4.57 -24.00 -14.91
C ILE A 7 5.69 -25.03 -14.74
N LYS A 8 5.45 -26.32 -15.02
CA LYS A 8 6.49 -27.35 -14.91
C LYS A 8 7.72 -27.07 -15.78
N LEU A 9 7.51 -26.62 -17.02
CA LEU A 9 8.61 -26.23 -17.91
C LEU A 9 9.38 -25.02 -17.38
N ALA A 10 8.66 -24.01 -16.85
CA ALA A 10 9.28 -22.83 -16.25
C ALA A 10 10.08 -23.16 -14.98
N GLN A 11 9.60 -24.10 -14.14
CA GLN A 11 10.34 -24.62 -12.98
C GLN A 11 11.66 -25.31 -13.40
N GLN A 12 11.70 -25.91 -14.58
CA GLN A 12 12.91 -26.50 -15.18
C GLN A 12 13.84 -25.46 -15.84
N GLY A 13 13.47 -24.18 -15.82
CA GLY A 13 14.24 -23.09 -16.42
C GLY A 13 13.99 -22.89 -17.92
N ASP A 14 12.88 -23.42 -18.48
CA ASP A 14 12.52 -23.17 -19.87
C ASP A 14 12.20 -21.68 -20.10
N ALA A 15 13.02 -21.02 -20.92
CA ALA A 15 12.92 -19.58 -21.14
C ALA A 15 11.61 -19.17 -21.82
N ASN A 16 11.07 -20.00 -22.72
CA ASN A 16 9.83 -19.68 -23.44
C ASN A 16 8.62 -19.79 -22.50
N ALA A 17 8.61 -20.80 -21.62
CA ALA A 17 7.59 -20.95 -20.60
C ALA A 17 7.64 -19.79 -19.59
N ILE A 18 8.85 -19.39 -19.15
CA ILE A 18 9.03 -18.23 -18.26
C ILE A 18 8.53 -16.95 -18.94
N ALA A 19 8.92 -16.68 -20.19
CA ALA A 19 8.43 -15.54 -20.95
C ALA A 19 6.90 -15.55 -21.08
N THR A 20 6.29 -16.72 -21.30
CA THR A 20 4.82 -16.87 -21.38
C THR A 20 4.15 -16.48 -20.06
N LEU A 21 4.70 -16.91 -18.92
CA LEU A 21 4.18 -16.55 -17.60
C LEU A 21 4.35 -15.07 -17.30
N ILE A 22 5.47 -14.46 -17.68
CA ILE A 22 5.70 -13.02 -17.54
C ILE A 22 4.72 -12.23 -18.41
N ASN A 23 4.50 -12.67 -19.66
CA ASN A 23 3.51 -12.07 -20.56
C ASN A 23 2.09 -12.12 -19.98
N GLN A 24 1.71 -13.24 -19.36
CA GLN A 24 0.42 -13.33 -18.67
C GLN A 24 0.33 -12.36 -17.48
N ALA A 25 1.40 -12.26 -16.69
CA ALA A 25 1.45 -11.41 -15.51
C ALA A 25 1.48 -9.91 -15.84
N LEU A 26 2.09 -9.52 -16.96
CA LEU A 26 2.23 -8.13 -17.39
C LEU A 26 1.25 -7.72 -18.51
N HIS A 27 0.30 -8.59 -18.88
CA HIS A 27 -0.64 -8.34 -19.97
C HIS A 27 -1.43 -7.03 -19.79
N SER A 28 -1.87 -6.73 -18.56
CA SER A 28 -2.60 -5.50 -18.23
C SER A 28 -1.77 -4.23 -18.41
N GLN A 29 -0.44 -4.35 -18.44
CA GLN A 29 0.50 -3.23 -18.63
C GLN A 29 0.88 -3.03 -20.10
N GLY A 30 0.37 -3.86 -21.02
CA GLY A 30 0.73 -3.82 -22.44
C GLY A 30 2.19 -4.17 -22.72
N VAL A 31 2.82 -4.94 -21.83
CA VAL A 31 4.23 -5.35 -21.93
C VAL A 31 4.32 -6.74 -22.54
N GLN A 32 5.21 -6.87 -23.53
CA GLN A 32 5.63 -8.13 -24.12
C GLN A 32 7.02 -8.52 -23.62
N ALA A 33 7.13 -9.72 -23.06
CA ALA A 33 8.34 -10.35 -22.59
C ALA A 33 8.85 -11.37 -23.61
N LYS A 34 10.15 -11.31 -23.90
CA LYS A 34 10.93 -12.38 -24.54
C LYS A 34 12.01 -12.81 -23.56
N ALA A 35 12.30 -14.11 -23.48
CA ALA A 35 13.37 -14.57 -22.62
C ALA A 35 14.30 -15.56 -23.33
N THR A 36 15.57 -15.52 -22.97
CA THR A 36 16.58 -16.49 -23.39
C THR A 36 17.38 -16.91 -22.17
N ARG A 37 17.78 -18.19 -22.10
CA ARG A 37 18.62 -18.69 -21.02
C ARG A 37 19.98 -19.08 -21.56
N ARG A 38 21.04 -18.70 -20.86
CA ARG A 38 22.40 -19.20 -21.05
C ARG A 38 22.88 -19.73 -19.70
N ASP A 39 23.11 -21.03 -19.62
CA ASP A 39 23.44 -21.73 -18.36
C ASP A 39 22.42 -21.42 -17.25
N ARG A 40 22.88 -20.85 -16.13
CA ARG A 40 22.05 -20.42 -14.99
C ARG A 40 21.65 -18.94 -15.04
N HIS A 41 21.85 -18.28 -16.18
CA HIS A 41 21.51 -16.87 -16.40
C HIS A 41 20.32 -16.75 -17.36
N LEU A 42 19.23 -16.16 -16.89
CA LEU A 42 18.07 -15.82 -17.70
C LEU A 42 18.14 -14.35 -18.15
N TYR A 43 18.02 -14.09 -19.44
CA TYR A 43 17.88 -12.75 -20.00
C TYR A 43 16.43 -12.53 -20.41
N ILE A 44 15.82 -11.45 -19.96
CA ILE A 44 14.45 -11.06 -20.28
C ILE A 44 14.46 -9.69 -20.94
N LEU A 45 13.86 -9.59 -22.11
CA LEU A 45 13.58 -8.33 -22.80
C LEU A 45 12.11 -8.00 -22.67
N LEU A 46 11.80 -6.79 -22.20
CA LEU A 46 10.46 -6.24 -22.06
C LEU A 46 10.26 -5.11 -23.07
N GLU A 47 9.20 -5.24 -23.85
CA GLU A 47 8.83 -4.30 -24.90
C GLU A 47 7.40 -3.81 -24.69
N SER A 48 7.17 -2.50 -24.73
CA SER A 48 5.81 -1.94 -24.75
C SER A 48 5.77 -0.60 -25.49
N ASP A 49 4.56 -0.15 -25.87
CA ASP A 49 4.39 1.14 -26.57
C ASP A 49 4.80 2.33 -25.70
N GLN A 50 4.53 2.24 -24.39
CA GLN A 50 5.10 3.12 -23.37
C GLN A 50 6.37 2.48 -22.79
N LEU A 51 7.23 3.26 -22.12
CA LEU A 51 8.39 2.65 -21.48
C LEU A 51 7.93 1.72 -20.35
N PRO A 52 8.30 0.44 -20.31
CA PRO A 52 7.94 -0.43 -19.20
C PRO A 52 8.49 0.15 -17.90
N ASN A 53 7.65 0.26 -16.86
CA ASN A 53 8.10 0.75 -15.56
C ASN A 53 9.10 -0.25 -14.97
N GLN A 54 10.35 0.17 -14.80
CA GLN A 54 11.43 -0.68 -14.34
C GLN A 54 11.07 -1.36 -13.02
N SER A 55 10.75 -0.59 -11.97
CA SER A 55 10.47 -1.14 -10.64
C SER A 55 9.30 -2.13 -10.65
N SER A 56 8.19 -1.82 -11.32
CA SER A 56 7.02 -2.71 -11.42
C SER A 56 7.34 -4.00 -12.17
N CYS A 57 8.05 -3.90 -13.30
CA CYS A 57 8.38 -5.05 -14.13
C CYS A 57 9.40 -5.98 -13.45
N ILE A 58 10.46 -5.41 -12.87
CA ILE A 58 11.47 -6.14 -12.10
C ILE A 58 10.80 -6.90 -10.97
N ARG A 59 9.88 -6.27 -10.25
CA ARG A 59 9.14 -6.89 -9.15
C ARG A 59 8.30 -8.07 -9.60
N VAL A 60 7.50 -7.92 -10.66
CA VAL A 60 6.67 -9.02 -11.18
C VAL A 60 7.55 -10.21 -11.62
N ILE A 61 8.67 -9.92 -12.29
CA ILE A 61 9.60 -10.94 -12.74
C ILE A 61 10.29 -11.62 -11.55
N GLN A 62 10.83 -10.84 -10.61
CA GLN A 62 11.48 -11.37 -9.42
C GLN A 62 10.52 -12.27 -8.62
N ASN A 63 9.29 -11.81 -8.39
CA ASN A 63 8.26 -12.57 -7.67
C ASN A 63 7.83 -13.83 -8.41
N GLY A 64 7.64 -13.73 -9.73
CA GLY A 64 7.32 -14.89 -10.56
C GLY A 64 8.42 -15.94 -10.49
N MET A 65 9.68 -15.50 -10.57
CA MET A 65 10.85 -16.37 -10.53
C MET A 65 11.07 -17.02 -9.16
N LEU A 66 10.78 -16.31 -8.07
CA LEU A 66 10.79 -16.87 -6.72
C LEU A 66 9.72 -17.96 -6.53
N ARG A 67 8.51 -17.74 -7.04
CA ARG A 67 7.41 -18.73 -6.98
C ARG A 67 7.65 -19.98 -7.85
N LEU A 68 8.49 -19.86 -8.89
CA LEU A 68 8.88 -21.00 -9.69
C LEU A 68 9.86 -21.92 -8.96
N GLU A 69 10.50 -21.46 -7.87
CA GLU A 69 11.45 -22.26 -7.08
C GLU A 69 12.50 -23.00 -7.96
N THR A 70 12.88 -22.39 -9.08
CA THR A 70 13.74 -23.04 -10.05
C THR A 70 15.18 -23.02 -9.59
N SER A 71 15.78 -24.20 -9.40
CA SER A 71 17.21 -24.33 -9.15
C SER A 71 18.04 -24.19 -10.43
N ALA A 72 17.41 -24.00 -11.59
CA ALA A 72 18.07 -23.93 -12.89
C ALA A 72 18.53 -22.51 -13.27
N ILE A 73 18.10 -21.48 -12.54
CA ILE A 73 18.43 -20.07 -12.79
C ILE A 73 18.89 -19.44 -11.48
N THR A 74 20.06 -18.79 -11.49
CA THR A 74 20.63 -18.07 -10.33
C THR A 74 20.83 -16.59 -10.61
N LEU A 75 20.79 -16.18 -11.87
CA LEU A 75 20.96 -14.80 -12.28
C LEU A 75 19.91 -14.47 -13.33
N ILE A 76 19.30 -13.29 -13.23
CA ILE A 76 18.34 -12.78 -14.19
C ILE A 76 18.81 -11.40 -14.63
N THR A 77 18.90 -11.14 -15.92
CA THR A 77 19.04 -9.77 -16.44
C THR A 77 17.77 -9.40 -17.18
N VAL A 78 17.11 -8.35 -16.73
CA VAL A 78 15.90 -7.80 -17.34
C VAL A 78 16.25 -6.48 -18.01
N GLN A 79 15.73 -6.32 -19.22
CA GLN A 79 15.95 -5.18 -20.08
C GLN A 79 14.61 -4.61 -20.49
N GLY A 80 14.43 -3.29 -20.43
CA GLY A 80 13.22 -2.62 -20.88
C GLY A 80 13.48 -1.72 -22.06
N GLN A 81 12.58 -1.75 -23.05
CA GLN A 81 12.60 -0.84 -24.19
C GLN A 81 11.20 -0.46 -24.67
N LYS A 82 11.11 0.63 -25.43
CA LYS A 82 9.89 1.02 -26.15
C LYS A 82 9.79 0.30 -27.49
N SER A 83 8.60 -0.17 -27.87
CA SER A 83 8.34 -0.78 -29.18
C SER A 83 8.70 0.16 -30.35
N SER A 84 8.51 1.47 -30.17
CA SER A 84 8.80 2.49 -31.20
C SER A 84 10.28 2.83 -31.35
N GLN A 85 11.14 2.41 -30.41
CA GLN A 85 12.56 2.75 -30.35
C GLN A 85 13.33 1.54 -29.76
N PRO A 86 13.83 0.61 -30.60
CA PRO A 86 14.49 -0.63 -30.16
C PRO A 86 15.92 -0.40 -29.63
N SER A 87 16.08 0.64 -28.81
CA SER A 87 17.27 0.90 -28.00
C SER A 87 16.94 0.56 -26.55
N LEU A 88 17.83 -0.16 -25.88
CA LEU A 88 17.70 -0.45 -24.46
C LEU A 88 17.54 0.83 -23.65
N ASN A 89 16.42 0.98 -22.95
CA ASN A 89 16.14 2.14 -22.12
C ASN A 89 16.65 1.93 -20.69
N TRP A 90 16.55 0.71 -20.17
CA TRP A 90 17.11 0.34 -18.88
C TRP A 90 17.50 -1.14 -18.85
N THR A 91 18.43 -1.49 -17.96
CA THR A 91 18.86 -2.87 -17.69
C THR A 91 18.98 -3.04 -16.18
N HIS A 92 18.57 -4.19 -15.67
CA HIS A 92 18.65 -4.54 -14.27
C HIS A 92 18.99 -6.01 -14.10
N THR A 93 19.87 -6.34 -13.15
CA THR A 93 20.30 -7.71 -12.90
C THR A 93 19.93 -8.13 -11.48
N ILE A 94 19.33 -9.32 -11.35
CA ILE A 94 18.79 -9.89 -10.12
C ILE A 94 19.51 -11.21 -9.87
N ALA A 95 20.13 -11.37 -8.70
CA ALA A 95 20.60 -12.66 -8.23
C ALA A 95 19.47 -13.41 -7.50
N LEU A 96 19.16 -14.64 -7.93
CA LEU A 96 18.25 -15.52 -7.21
C LEU A 96 19.08 -16.33 -6.21
N GLN A 97 18.96 -16.02 -4.91
CA GLN A 97 19.56 -16.85 -3.87
C GLN A 97 18.78 -18.17 -3.79
N THR A 98 19.40 -19.28 -4.21
CA THR A 98 18.86 -20.62 -3.95
C THR A 98 19.11 -20.97 -2.49
N SER A 99 18.06 -21.24 -1.72
CA SER A 99 18.22 -21.86 -0.41
C SER A 99 18.87 -23.23 -0.60
N VAL A 100 20.01 -23.45 0.07
CA VAL A 100 20.64 -24.77 0.14
C VAL A 100 19.96 -25.51 1.27
N ALA A 101 18.87 -26.23 1.00
CA ALA A 101 18.32 -27.17 1.95
C ALA A 101 17.64 -28.38 1.27
N SER A 102 18.13 -29.56 1.66
CA SER A 102 17.58 -30.91 1.47
C SER A 102 18.06 -31.69 0.24
N ALA A 103 19.31 -32.16 0.34
CA ALA A 103 19.69 -33.44 -0.29
C ALA A 103 18.87 -34.56 0.39
N LYS A 104 17.83 -35.04 -0.30
CA LYS A 104 17.11 -36.27 0.05
C LYS A 104 18.04 -37.46 -0.17
N THR A 105 18.41 -38.15 0.91
CA THR A 105 18.75 -39.57 0.86
C THR A 105 17.46 -40.37 0.66
N CYS A 106 17.39 -41.07 -0.47
CA CYS A 106 16.34 -41.99 -0.84
C CYS A 106 16.64 -43.37 -0.25
N LEU A 107 15.64 -44.07 0.30
CA LEU A 107 15.45 -45.52 0.15
C LEU A 107 13.96 -45.87 0.45
N PRO A 108 13.34 -46.85 -0.25
CA PRO A 108 11.89 -47.05 -0.28
C PRO A 108 11.41 -48.34 0.40
N THR A 109 10.17 -48.36 0.92
CA THR A 109 9.36 -49.59 1.08
C THR A 109 7.88 -49.24 1.36
N ILE A 110 6.96 -49.52 0.43
CA ILE A 110 6.00 -50.65 0.33
C ILE A 110 4.74 -50.53 1.23
N GLU A 111 3.62 -50.43 0.50
CA GLU A 111 2.22 -50.87 0.71
C GLU A 111 1.84 -51.58 2.03
N LYS A 112 0.66 -51.23 2.57
CA LYS A 112 -0.53 -52.11 2.43
C LYS A 112 -1.85 -51.47 2.87
N GLU A 113 -2.85 -51.96 2.16
CA GLU A 113 -4.29 -51.77 2.19
C GLU A 113 -5.02 -51.94 3.54
N SER A 114 -6.31 -51.62 3.43
CA SER A 114 -7.47 -52.29 4.04
C SER A 114 -8.14 -51.45 5.13
N SER A 115 -9.46 -51.35 5.26
CA SER A 115 -10.64 -51.80 4.51
C SER A 115 -11.86 -51.50 5.41
N PHE A 116 -13.07 -51.55 4.84
CA PHE A 116 -14.38 -51.75 5.51
C PHE A 116 -14.95 -50.57 6.35
N THR A 117 -16.25 -50.28 6.42
CA THR A 117 -17.51 -50.48 5.67
C THR A 117 -18.51 -49.55 6.39
N GLU A 118 -19.36 -48.78 5.71
CA GLU A 118 -20.80 -49.08 5.47
C GLU A 118 -21.63 -49.17 6.78
N VAL A 119 -22.67 -48.37 7.04
CA VAL A 119 -24.05 -48.59 6.55
C VAL A 119 -25.03 -47.56 7.22
N LYS A 120 -25.89 -46.94 6.38
CA LYS A 120 -27.35 -46.60 6.47
C LYS A 120 -27.94 -45.83 7.68
N SER A 121 -28.67 -44.72 7.43
CA SER A 121 -30.16 -44.55 7.23
C SER A 121 -30.79 -43.91 8.47
N SER A 122 -31.85 -43.10 8.48
CA SER A 122 -32.84 -42.60 7.52
C SER A 122 -33.69 -41.51 8.22
N SER A 123 -34.42 -40.74 7.40
CA SER A 123 -35.80 -40.24 7.60
C SER A 123 -36.14 -39.18 8.68
N THR A 124 -36.43 -37.99 8.15
CA THR A 124 -37.48 -36.98 8.41
C THR A 124 -38.87 -37.54 8.83
N PRO A 125 -39.87 -36.75 9.36
CA PRO A 125 -40.34 -35.47 8.77
C PRO A 125 -40.98 -34.36 9.64
N SER A 126 -41.09 -33.18 9.00
CA SER A 126 -42.10 -32.09 9.01
C SER A 126 -42.95 -31.75 10.25
N HIS A 127 -43.06 -30.45 10.55
CA HIS A 127 -44.35 -29.77 10.74
C HIS A 127 -44.27 -28.25 10.45
N SER A 128 -45.33 -27.74 9.83
CA SER A 128 -45.59 -26.37 9.36
C SER A 128 -46.73 -25.73 10.15
N ILE A 129 -46.66 -24.44 10.52
CA ILE A 129 -47.84 -23.62 10.90
C ILE A 129 -47.67 -22.15 10.43
N HIS A 130 -48.78 -21.57 9.99
CA HIS A 130 -49.04 -20.29 9.30
C HIS A 130 -49.29 -19.07 10.25
N THR A 131 -48.78 -17.88 9.85
CA THR A 131 -49.33 -16.47 9.78
C THR A 131 -50.43 -15.96 10.76
N PRO A 132 -50.53 -14.64 11.10
CA PRO A 132 -50.74 -13.54 10.12
C PRO A 132 -50.22 -12.11 10.42
N SER A 133 -50.50 -11.27 9.41
CA SER A 133 -50.15 -9.89 9.10
C SER A 133 -50.81 -8.78 9.94
N HIS A 134 -50.17 -7.61 10.03
CA HIS A 134 -50.86 -6.31 10.00
C HIS A 134 -49.98 -5.22 9.37
N SER A 135 -50.59 -4.41 8.50
CA SER A 135 -50.10 -3.13 7.97
C SER A 135 -51.02 -2.01 8.47
N PRO A 136 -50.52 -0.76 8.49
CA PRO A 136 -51.29 0.29 7.83
C PRO A 136 -50.44 1.25 6.97
N THR A 137 -51.08 1.68 5.88
CA THR A 137 -50.86 2.85 5.00
C THR A 137 -50.79 4.19 5.77
N LYS A 138 -50.41 5.39 5.29
CA LYS A 138 -49.96 6.03 4.03
C LYS A 138 -49.51 7.47 4.42
N ALA A 139 -48.53 8.07 3.74
CA ALA A 139 -48.54 9.49 3.32
C ALA A 139 -47.33 9.84 2.43
N LYS A 140 -47.61 10.21 1.17
CA LYS A 140 -46.64 10.76 0.20
C LYS A 140 -46.44 12.26 0.45
N LYS A 141 -45.18 12.71 0.56
CA LYS A 141 -44.78 14.13 0.37
C LYS A 141 -44.15 14.29 -1.03
N PRO A 142 -44.34 15.44 -1.70
CA PRO A 142 -43.88 15.67 -3.06
C PRO A 142 -42.36 15.87 -3.14
N SER A 143 -41.78 15.44 -4.26
CA SER A 143 -40.36 15.55 -4.63
C SER A 143 -39.95 17.00 -4.98
N PRO A 144 -38.70 17.41 -4.68
CA PRO A 144 -38.14 18.69 -5.12
C PRO A 144 -37.76 18.66 -6.62
N PRO A 145 -37.67 19.82 -7.30
CA PRO A 145 -37.35 19.90 -8.72
C PRO A 145 -35.89 19.52 -9.02
N PRO A 146 -35.57 19.11 -10.26
CA PRO A 146 -34.22 18.70 -10.64
C PRO A 146 -33.25 19.88 -10.74
N PRO A 147 -31.94 19.66 -10.55
CA PRO A 147 -30.91 20.70 -10.66
C PRO A 147 -30.69 21.13 -12.13
N PRO A 148 -30.24 22.38 -12.37
CA PRO A 148 -29.94 22.85 -13.73
C PRO A 148 -28.72 22.14 -14.33
N GLN A 149 -28.77 21.88 -15.64
CA GLN A 149 -27.67 21.29 -16.41
C GLN A 149 -26.45 22.22 -16.51
N PRO A 150 -25.21 21.68 -16.58
CA PRO A 150 -23.99 22.47 -16.64
C PRO A 150 -23.78 23.14 -18.00
N ALA A 151 -23.32 24.39 -17.97
CA ALA A 151 -22.91 25.16 -19.15
C ALA A 151 -21.72 24.51 -19.87
N GLN A 152 -21.83 24.40 -21.20
CA GLN A 152 -20.76 23.96 -22.09
C GLN A 152 -19.63 24.98 -22.13
N PHE A 153 -18.43 24.59 -21.68
CA PHE A 153 -17.18 25.30 -21.98
C PHE A 153 -16.49 24.66 -23.18
N GLN A 154 -16.41 25.40 -24.29
CA GLN A 154 -15.59 25.05 -25.44
C GLN A 154 -14.10 25.30 -25.13
N ARG A 155 -13.25 24.29 -25.33
CA ARG A 155 -11.78 24.43 -25.30
C ARG A 155 -11.28 24.97 -26.65
N PRO A 156 -10.37 25.96 -26.70
CA PRO A 156 -9.71 26.34 -27.94
C PRO A 156 -8.63 25.31 -28.31
N LYS A 157 -8.61 24.92 -29.59
CA LYS A 157 -7.57 24.10 -30.23
C LYS A 157 -6.26 24.91 -30.30
N ARG A 158 -5.14 24.32 -29.85
CA ARG A 158 -3.79 24.85 -30.11
C ARG A 158 -3.11 23.97 -31.17
N VAL A 159 -2.88 24.56 -32.34
CA VAL A 159 -2.10 24.00 -33.44
C VAL A 159 -0.62 24.27 -33.14
N ILE A 160 0.21 23.22 -33.11
CA ILE A 160 1.67 23.35 -32.98
C ILE A 160 2.31 23.19 -34.37
N PRO A 161 3.13 24.15 -34.85
CA PRO A 161 3.82 24.04 -36.14
C PRO A 161 4.93 22.97 -36.17
N ARG A 162 5.17 22.41 -37.36
CA ARG A 162 6.08 21.27 -37.65
C ARG A 162 7.59 21.50 -37.39
N SER A 163 8.04 22.65 -36.87
CA SER A 163 9.47 22.99 -36.72
C SER A 163 10.08 22.71 -35.34
N VAL A 164 9.32 22.19 -34.37
CA VAL A 164 9.85 21.83 -33.02
C VAL A 164 10.29 20.36 -32.93
N LYS A 165 10.08 19.56 -34.00
CA LYS A 165 10.40 18.12 -34.01
C LYS A 165 11.85 17.77 -34.36
N GLN A 166 12.67 18.72 -34.80
CA GLN A 166 14.07 18.45 -35.22
C GLN A 166 15.14 18.84 -34.19
N LEU A 167 14.77 19.48 -33.06
CA LEU A 167 15.74 19.91 -32.04
C LEU A 167 15.96 18.90 -30.90
N LEU A 168 15.22 17.78 -30.87
CA LEU A 168 15.32 16.76 -29.80
C LEU A 168 15.93 15.43 -30.27
N MET A 169 16.52 15.38 -31.47
CA MET A 169 17.06 14.14 -32.06
C MET A 169 18.59 14.08 -32.14
N ALA A 170 19.32 15.01 -31.50
CA ALA A 170 20.79 15.06 -31.55
C ALA A 170 21.50 14.83 -30.19
N GLY A 171 20.76 14.51 -29.12
CA GLY A 171 21.32 14.41 -27.76
C GLY A 171 21.57 13.00 -27.21
N SER A 172 21.35 11.94 -28.00
CA SER A 172 21.27 10.58 -27.43
C SER A 172 21.84 9.47 -28.32
N ILE A 173 23.03 9.67 -28.88
CA ILE A 173 23.83 8.56 -29.41
C ILE A 173 25.27 8.72 -28.93
N GLY A 174 25.66 7.86 -28.00
CA GLY A 174 27.07 7.63 -27.68
C GLY A 174 27.30 7.30 -26.22
N LEU A 175 27.02 6.06 -25.80
CA LEU A 175 27.76 5.35 -24.73
C LEU A 175 27.26 3.91 -24.59
N MET A 176 28.10 2.96 -25.04
CA MET A 176 28.23 1.51 -24.74
C MET A 176 28.74 0.80 -26.03
N ILE A 177 29.93 0.19 -26.21
CA ILE A 177 31.03 -0.34 -25.36
C ILE A 177 32.37 -0.41 -26.19
N ALA A 178 33.52 -0.02 -25.57
CA ALA A 178 34.97 -0.40 -25.71
C ALA A 178 35.75 -0.37 -27.06
N PRO A 179 37.12 -0.37 -27.13
CA PRO A 179 38.22 -0.01 -26.20
C PRO A 179 39.25 1.05 -26.74
N LEU A 180 40.14 1.55 -25.87
CA LEU A 180 41.52 2.07 -26.08
C LEU A 180 41.88 2.93 -27.33
N SER A 181 42.04 4.26 -27.18
CA SER A 181 43.20 5.10 -27.61
C SER A 181 42.83 6.59 -27.81
N GLY A 182 43.72 7.49 -27.37
CA GLY A 182 43.53 8.95 -27.27
C GLY A 182 43.52 9.75 -28.58
N TRP A 183 43.39 9.12 -29.75
CA TRP A 183 43.47 9.82 -31.04
C TRP A 183 42.11 10.36 -31.54
N PHE A 184 40.99 9.85 -31.03
CA PHE A 184 39.65 10.27 -31.44
C PHE A 184 39.12 11.54 -30.76
N PHE A 185 39.73 11.99 -29.66
CA PHE A 185 39.26 13.18 -28.93
C PHE A 185 39.57 14.49 -29.66
N THR A 186 40.66 14.55 -30.42
CA THR A 186 41.07 15.75 -31.18
C THR A 186 40.14 16.02 -32.37
N VAL A 187 39.61 14.97 -33.01
CA VAL A 187 38.74 15.06 -34.20
C VAL A 187 37.33 15.55 -33.85
N GLN A 188 36.84 15.31 -32.63
CA GLN A 188 35.52 15.80 -32.21
C GLN A 188 35.52 17.29 -31.84
N GLN A 189 36.63 17.82 -31.33
CA GLN A 189 36.73 19.22 -30.91
C GLN A 189 36.77 20.20 -32.11
N ASP A 190 37.38 19.79 -33.23
CA ASP A 190 37.41 20.56 -34.48
C ASP A 190 36.03 20.62 -35.16
N ARG A 191 35.25 19.53 -35.09
CA ARG A 191 33.90 19.47 -35.66
C ARG A 191 32.92 20.38 -34.90
N ILE A 192 33.03 20.44 -33.57
CA ILE A 192 32.19 21.32 -32.73
C ILE A 192 32.52 22.80 -33.00
N SER A 193 33.80 23.13 -33.20
CA SER A 193 34.25 24.50 -33.50
C SER A 193 33.81 24.99 -34.87
N ASN A 194 33.75 24.10 -35.88
CA ASN A 194 33.24 24.44 -37.21
C ASN A 194 31.72 24.71 -37.21
N VAL A 195 30.95 23.95 -36.42
CA VAL A 195 29.48 24.13 -36.29
C VAL A 195 29.13 25.49 -35.66
N TYR A 196 29.86 25.91 -34.63
CA TYR A 196 29.66 27.23 -34.01
C TYR A 196 29.97 28.40 -34.95
N ARG A 197 30.97 28.25 -35.82
CA ARG A 197 31.35 29.26 -36.82
C ARG A 197 30.27 29.45 -37.88
N THR A 198 29.71 28.35 -38.37
CA THR A 198 28.61 28.36 -39.36
C THR A 198 27.33 28.98 -38.79
N ILE A 199 26.98 28.68 -37.53
CA ILE A 199 25.81 29.28 -36.86
C ILE A 199 25.99 30.79 -36.69
N SER A 200 27.18 31.24 -36.29
CA SER A 200 27.48 32.67 -36.09
C SER A 200 27.46 33.47 -37.40
N GLN A 201 27.96 32.89 -38.50
CA GLN A 201 27.92 33.51 -39.83
C GLN A 201 26.50 33.60 -40.40
N THR A 202 25.64 32.62 -40.08
CA THR A 202 24.23 32.59 -40.53
C THR A 202 23.36 33.59 -39.78
N LEU A 203 23.68 33.90 -38.52
CA LEU A 203 22.99 34.93 -37.74
C LEU A 203 23.36 36.36 -38.16
N ALA A 204 24.57 36.55 -38.71
CA ALA A 204 25.06 37.85 -39.16
C ALA A 204 24.53 38.29 -40.55
N SER A 205 23.88 37.40 -41.31
CA SER A 205 23.36 37.67 -42.65
C SER A 205 21.86 38.02 -42.69
N ILE A 206 21.21 38.19 -41.53
CA ILE A 206 19.79 38.55 -41.44
C ILE A 206 19.64 40.08 -41.63
N PRO A 207 18.89 40.56 -42.65
CA PRO A 207 18.65 41.99 -42.86
C PRO A 207 17.91 42.63 -41.68
N SER A 208 18.28 43.87 -41.34
CA SER A 208 17.88 44.63 -40.15
C SER A 208 16.38 45.01 -40.02
N GLY A 209 15.51 44.48 -40.89
CA GLY A 209 14.08 44.81 -40.93
C GLY A 209 13.14 43.88 -40.15
N ILE A 210 13.64 42.81 -39.52
CA ILE A 210 12.83 41.87 -38.73
C ILE A 210 13.38 41.78 -37.29
N ALA A 211 13.55 42.93 -36.65
CA ALA A 211 14.08 43.02 -35.29
C ALA A 211 13.17 43.84 -34.38
N SER A 212 11.94 43.34 -34.15
CA SER A 212 11.13 43.79 -33.01
C SER A 212 10.41 42.63 -32.30
N GLY A 213 10.83 41.38 -32.53
CA GLY A 213 10.26 40.18 -31.90
C GLY A 213 11.27 39.22 -31.25
N PHE A 214 12.57 39.52 -31.28
CA PHE A 214 13.62 38.69 -30.69
C PHE A 214 14.61 39.56 -29.90
N GLN A 215 14.13 40.16 -28.81
CA GLN A 215 15.02 40.63 -27.73
C GLN A 215 14.83 39.70 -26.53
N GLU A 216 15.60 38.60 -26.56
CA GLU A 216 16.20 37.87 -25.43
C GLU A 216 16.42 36.40 -25.84
N ILE A 217 17.44 36.16 -26.67
CA ILE A 217 18.13 34.87 -26.70
C ILE A 217 19.59 35.17 -26.42
N LYS A 218 19.99 35.07 -25.15
CA LYS A 218 21.40 34.95 -24.77
C LYS A 218 21.85 33.53 -25.13
N LEU A 219 22.65 33.40 -26.18
CA LEU A 219 23.49 32.21 -26.35
C LEU A 219 24.42 32.10 -25.12
N PRO A 220 24.57 30.92 -24.50
CA PRO A 220 25.55 30.73 -23.44
C PRO A 220 26.95 31.02 -24.00
N LYS A 221 27.74 31.83 -23.28
CA LYS A 221 29.17 31.97 -23.59
C LYS A 221 29.81 30.59 -23.43
N LEU A 222 30.42 30.08 -24.48
CA LEU A 222 31.42 29.02 -24.33
C LEU A 222 32.52 29.56 -23.40
N PRO A 223 32.96 28.78 -22.40
CA PRO A 223 34.07 29.20 -21.56
C PRO A 223 35.32 29.35 -22.43
N GLN A 224 35.81 30.58 -22.56
CA GLN A 224 37.16 30.84 -23.06
C GLN A 224 38.12 30.59 -21.91
N PHE A 225 38.87 29.50 -21.98
CA PHE A 225 40.06 29.33 -21.14
C PHE A 225 41.23 29.94 -21.88
N SER A 226 41.55 31.19 -21.56
CA SER A 226 42.86 31.79 -21.81
C SER A 226 43.66 31.75 -20.50
N PHE A 227 44.74 30.98 -20.46
CA PHE A 227 45.72 31.13 -19.38
C PHE A 227 46.69 32.25 -19.75
N SER A 228 46.58 33.40 -19.06
CA SER A 228 47.68 34.36 -18.96
C SER A 228 48.46 34.07 -17.68
N SER A 229 49.73 33.70 -17.83
CA SER A 229 50.66 33.54 -16.72
C SER A 229 51.12 34.91 -16.20
N SER A 230 50.86 35.20 -14.93
CA SER A 230 51.93 35.51 -13.95
C SER A 230 51.40 36.15 -12.65
N ALA A 231 51.94 35.64 -11.54
CA ALA A 231 52.13 36.28 -10.23
C ALA A 231 50.89 36.85 -9.49
N ALA A 232 50.34 36.09 -8.53
CA ALA A 232 50.66 36.27 -7.10
C ALA A 232 49.74 35.41 -6.19
N SER A 233 50.38 34.83 -5.17
CA SER A 233 49.83 34.24 -3.95
C SER A 233 49.35 32.77 -4.00
N SER A 234 50.08 31.98 -3.22
CA SER A 234 50.09 30.53 -3.07
C SER A 234 49.10 30.04 -2.01
N ALA A 235 48.16 29.18 -2.42
CA ALA A 235 47.64 28.08 -1.61
C ALA A 235 47.16 26.96 -2.55
N SER A 236 47.87 25.83 -2.49
CA SER A 236 47.69 24.61 -3.27
C SER A 236 46.34 23.94 -3.00
N VAL A 237 45.53 23.73 -4.05
CA VAL A 237 44.45 22.74 -4.03
C VAL A 237 45.01 21.47 -4.66
N GLU A 238 45.21 20.44 -3.84
CA GLU A 238 45.78 19.17 -4.27
C GLU A 238 44.86 18.39 -5.25
N PRO A 239 45.44 17.60 -6.15
CA PRO A 239 44.67 16.64 -6.94
C PRO A 239 44.04 15.60 -6.01
N ILE A 240 42.73 15.36 -6.18
CA ILE A 240 42.01 14.28 -5.52
C ILE A 240 42.80 13.00 -5.77
N SER A 241 43.36 12.42 -4.71
CA SER A 241 44.28 11.29 -4.82
C SER A 241 43.58 10.08 -5.45
N GLU A 242 44.34 9.16 -6.02
CA GLU A 242 43.84 7.88 -6.53
C GLU A 242 43.00 7.15 -5.45
N ALA A 243 43.38 7.29 -4.18
CA ALA A 243 42.66 6.77 -3.01
C ALA A 243 41.31 7.46 -2.75
N GLU A 244 41.18 8.75 -3.07
CA GLU A 244 39.96 9.54 -2.87
C GLU A 244 38.98 9.37 -4.05
N THR A 245 39.52 9.13 -5.24
CA THR A 245 38.77 8.67 -6.43
C THR A 245 38.27 7.24 -6.23
N LEU A 246 39.10 6.34 -5.67
CA LEU A 246 38.69 5.00 -5.23
C LEU A 246 37.67 5.04 -4.08
N LYS A 247 37.76 6.00 -3.16
CA LYS A 247 36.73 6.23 -2.12
C LYS A 247 35.39 6.65 -2.70
N ASN A 248 35.39 7.49 -3.74
CA ASN A 248 34.17 7.93 -4.43
C ASN A 248 33.56 6.85 -5.33
N LEU A 249 34.40 6.04 -5.99
CA LEU A 249 33.97 4.84 -6.71
C LEU A 249 33.47 3.74 -5.77
N ASN A 250 34.10 3.56 -4.61
CA ASN A 250 33.63 2.68 -3.54
C ASN A 250 32.35 3.22 -2.91
N SER A 251 32.18 4.54 -2.75
CA SER A 251 30.92 5.17 -2.30
C SER A 251 29.78 4.97 -3.31
N PHE A 252 30.04 5.08 -4.61
CA PHE A 252 29.06 4.78 -5.66
C PHE A 252 28.79 3.27 -5.77
N SER A 253 29.81 2.45 -5.60
CA SER A 253 29.69 0.99 -5.54
C SER A 253 28.98 0.56 -4.26
N ASP A 254 29.16 1.27 -3.14
CA ASP A 254 28.50 1.06 -1.86
C ASP A 254 27.08 1.58 -1.93
N LEU A 255 26.76 2.68 -2.63
CA LEU A 255 25.39 3.12 -2.90
C LEU A 255 24.66 2.15 -3.84
N ALA A 256 25.34 1.67 -4.88
CA ALA A 256 24.84 0.62 -5.76
C ALA A 256 24.70 -0.73 -5.02
N LEU A 257 25.66 -1.08 -4.17
CA LEU A 257 25.65 -2.28 -3.31
C LEU A 257 24.62 -2.14 -2.19
N THR A 258 24.37 -0.95 -1.64
CA THR A 258 23.30 -0.68 -0.65
C THR A 258 21.94 -0.81 -1.31
N SER A 259 21.81 -0.39 -2.58
CA SER A 259 20.62 -0.66 -3.41
C SER A 259 20.49 -2.14 -3.82
N LEU A 260 21.59 -2.90 -3.84
CA LEU A 260 21.65 -4.36 -4.04
C LEU A 260 21.60 -5.16 -2.72
N GLN A 261 21.67 -4.51 -1.54
CA GLN A 261 21.85 -5.18 -0.24
C GLN A 261 20.55 -5.52 0.48
N ASN A 262 19.42 -5.02 0.01
CA ASN A 262 18.12 -5.52 0.44
C ASN A 262 17.34 -6.07 -0.76
N PRO A 263 17.80 -7.17 -1.40
CA PRO A 263 16.87 -7.95 -2.19
C PRO A 263 15.74 -8.33 -1.24
N ILE A 264 14.52 -7.95 -1.61
CA ILE A 264 13.31 -8.39 -0.94
C ILE A 264 13.36 -9.93 -0.89
N SER A 265 13.77 -10.48 0.26
CA SER A 265 13.85 -11.93 0.44
C SER A 265 12.44 -12.48 0.56
N PRO A 266 12.12 -13.64 -0.06
CA PRO A 266 10.86 -14.36 0.20
C PRO A 266 10.61 -14.63 1.68
N ASP A 267 11.68 -14.72 2.47
CA ASP A 267 11.65 -14.97 3.91
C ASP A 267 11.58 -13.69 4.73
N MET A 268 11.72 -12.52 4.10
CA MET A 268 11.46 -11.25 4.77
C MET A 268 10.02 -11.23 5.28
N ARG A 269 9.87 -10.81 6.54
CA ARG A 269 8.57 -10.56 7.16
C ARG A 269 8.50 -9.10 7.56
N ILE A 270 7.37 -8.50 7.24
CA ILE A 270 7.02 -7.16 7.67
C ILE A 270 5.89 -7.30 8.67
N LYS A 271 6.18 -6.86 9.90
CA LYS A 271 5.28 -7.02 11.02
C LYS A 271 4.46 -5.75 11.19
N ILE A 272 3.15 -5.87 10.98
CA ILE A 272 2.19 -4.81 11.26
C ILE A 272 1.49 -5.13 12.58
N LYS A 273 1.45 -4.16 13.49
CA LYS A 273 0.58 -4.18 14.66
C LYS A 273 -0.57 -3.20 14.46
N ALA A 274 -1.80 -3.70 14.45
CA ALA A 274 -3.00 -2.91 14.25
C ALA A 274 -3.91 -2.98 15.47
N VAL A 275 -4.52 -1.86 15.82
CA VAL A 275 -5.51 -1.76 16.88
C VAL A 275 -6.80 -1.14 16.37
N GLY A 276 -7.87 -1.33 17.15
CA GLY A 276 -9.19 -0.80 16.87
C GLY A 276 -9.37 0.68 17.21
N ASP A 277 -10.57 1.02 17.65
CA ASP A 277 -11.05 2.40 17.79
C ASP A 277 -10.44 3.08 19.01
N ILE A 278 -9.86 4.27 18.80
CA ILE A 278 -9.13 5.03 19.82
C ILE A 278 -9.86 6.35 20.08
N ILE A 279 -10.45 6.45 21.27
CA ILE A 279 -11.05 7.66 21.82
C ILE A 279 -10.44 7.91 23.20
N PRO A 280 -9.36 8.72 23.30
CA PRO A 280 -8.59 8.87 24.53
C PRO A 280 -9.29 9.76 25.58
N GLY A 281 -10.48 10.28 25.26
CA GLY A 281 -11.27 11.16 26.09
C GLY A 281 -11.71 12.40 25.31
N THR A 282 -12.61 13.17 25.91
CA THR A 282 -13.11 14.40 25.30
C THR A 282 -13.32 15.50 26.32
N ASN A 283 -13.11 16.77 25.93
CA ASN A 283 -13.51 17.94 26.71
C ASN A 283 -14.86 18.54 26.27
N TYR A 284 -15.63 17.84 25.44
CA TYR A 284 -16.90 18.32 24.90
C TYR A 284 -18.02 17.26 25.01
N PRO A 285 -19.28 17.66 25.25
CA PRO A 285 -19.70 18.98 25.77
C PRO A 285 -19.27 19.22 27.22
N SER A 286 -18.85 18.16 27.90
CA SER A 286 -18.36 18.19 29.27
C SER A 286 -16.99 17.55 29.34
N ASN A 287 -16.21 17.93 30.34
CA ASN A 287 -14.87 17.41 30.51
C ASN A 287 -14.88 15.94 30.98
N LYS A 288 -14.48 15.05 30.08
CA LYS A 288 -14.26 13.62 30.30
C LYS A 288 -12.82 13.22 29.94
N LEU A 289 -11.88 14.13 30.13
CA LEU A 289 -10.45 13.83 30.00
C LEU A 289 -9.91 13.18 31.28
N PRO A 290 -8.91 12.28 31.19
CA PRO A 290 -8.18 11.82 32.36
C PRO A 290 -7.35 12.93 33.00
N ASP A 291 -7.12 12.83 34.31
CA ASP A 291 -6.21 13.73 35.03
C ASP A 291 -4.75 13.53 34.59
N GLN A 292 -4.38 12.29 34.23
CA GLN A 292 -3.04 11.90 33.76
C GLN A 292 -3.15 11.18 32.42
N LYS A 293 -3.03 11.91 31.31
CA LYS A 293 -3.18 11.36 29.96
C LYS A 293 -2.05 10.38 29.59
N GLU A 294 -0.88 10.54 30.21
CA GLU A 294 0.31 9.72 30.00
C GLU A 294 0.08 8.26 30.43
N MET A 295 -0.87 8.02 31.33
CA MET A 295 -1.19 6.69 31.85
C MET A 295 -2.07 5.87 30.90
N LEU A 296 -2.69 6.50 29.89
CA LEU A 296 -3.70 5.85 29.05
C LEU A 296 -3.18 4.63 28.27
N PHE A 297 -1.93 4.64 27.85
CA PHE A 297 -1.32 3.56 27.07
C PHE A 297 -0.31 2.72 27.85
N GLN A 298 -0.04 3.05 29.12
CA GLN A 298 1.10 2.52 29.86
C GLN A 298 1.15 0.99 29.86
N ASP A 299 0.02 0.34 30.16
CA ASP A 299 -0.06 -1.13 30.28
C ASP A 299 0.05 -1.86 28.95
N VAL A 300 -0.29 -1.20 27.83
CA VAL A 300 -0.33 -1.80 26.50
C VAL A 300 0.79 -1.36 25.58
N LYS A 301 1.57 -0.35 25.97
CA LYS A 301 2.75 0.10 25.22
C LYS A 301 3.72 -1.06 24.89
N PRO A 302 4.03 -2.01 25.81
CA PRO A 302 4.84 -3.17 25.46
C PRO A 302 4.22 -4.06 24.36
N ALA A 303 2.89 -4.15 24.29
CA ALA A 303 2.20 -4.92 23.26
C ALA A 303 2.31 -4.28 21.86
N LEU A 304 2.50 -2.96 21.77
CA LEU A 304 2.65 -2.21 20.52
C LEU A 304 4.10 -2.20 19.98
N GLN A 305 5.09 -2.49 20.83
CA GLN A 305 6.51 -2.49 20.45
C GLN A 305 6.89 -3.65 19.51
N GLY A 306 8.01 -3.51 18.81
CA GLY A 306 8.60 -4.57 17.97
C GLY A 306 7.93 -4.79 16.62
N ALA A 307 7.01 -3.91 16.21
CA ALA A 307 6.45 -3.88 14.86
C ALA A 307 7.25 -2.97 13.94
N ASP A 308 7.19 -3.27 12.64
CA ASP A 308 7.68 -2.37 11.58
C ASP A 308 6.71 -1.23 11.34
N ILE A 309 5.41 -1.48 11.50
CA ILE A 309 4.33 -0.49 11.39
C ILE A 309 3.34 -0.71 12.53
N VAL A 310 3.00 0.37 13.23
CA VAL A 310 1.91 0.40 14.21
C VAL A 310 0.79 1.28 13.67
N PHE A 311 -0.39 0.69 13.54
CA PHE A 311 -1.58 1.27 12.94
C PHE A 311 -2.74 1.32 13.94
N GLY A 312 -3.58 2.36 13.88
CA GLY A 312 -4.82 2.44 14.65
C GLY A 312 -5.92 3.26 13.97
N ASN A 313 -7.16 3.10 14.41
CA ASN A 313 -8.26 4.00 14.02
C ASN A 313 -8.47 5.06 15.11
N PHE A 314 -8.23 6.33 14.77
CA PHE A 314 -8.44 7.45 15.68
C PHE A 314 -9.84 8.02 15.47
N GLU A 315 -10.76 7.66 16.37
CA GLU A 315 -12.19 7.97 16.28
C GLU A 315 -12.57 9.17 17.16
N SER A 316 -11.77 10.22 17.05
CA SER A 316 -11.99 11.50 17.71
C SER A 316 -11.41 12.62 16.85
N THR A 317 -11.56 13.87 17.30
CA THR A 317 -10.89 15.02 16.70
C THR A 317 -9.81 15.56 17.63
N LEU A 318 -8.64 15.90 17.09
CA LEU A 318 -7.54 16.58 17.79
C LEU A 318 -7.61 18.08 17.46
N THR A 319 -8.50 18.79 18.14
CA THR A 319 -8.81 20.20 17.83
C THR A 319 -9.23 20.98 19.07
N ASN A 320 -9.03 22.30 19.03
CA ASN A 320 -9.62 23.24 19.98
C ASN A 320 -10.81 24.01 19.38
N TYR A 321 -11.27 23.64 18.18
CA TYR A 321 -12.38 24.33 17.51
C TYR A 321 -13.65 24.29 18.39
N PRO A 322 -14.30 25.45 18.62
CA PRO A 322 -15.30 25.56 19.68
C PRO A 322 -16.64 24.91 19.33
N ASN A 323 -16.99 24.86 18.04
CA ASN A 323 -18.34 24.53 17.58
C ASN A 323 -18.41 23.11 17.01
N SER A 324 -19.40 22.34 17.44
CA SER A 324 -19.65 21.00 16.90
C SER A 324 -20.63 21.06 15.72
N ALA A 325 -20.43 20.20 14.72
CA ALA A 325 -21.37 19.95 13.64
C ALA A 325 -22.59 19.13 14.09
N LYS A 326 -22.50 18.48 15.25
CA LYS A 326 -23.52 17.57 15.77
C LYS A 326 -24.41 18.26 16.80
N ASN A 327 -25.72 18.06 16.68
CA ASN A 327 -26.68 18.48 17.71
C ASN A 327 -26.75 17.43 18.83
N ILE A 328 -25.88 17.61 19.83
CA ILE A 328 -25.73 16.71 20.99
C ILE A 328 -26.85 16.80 22.03
N GLY A 329 -27.84 17.70 21.86
CA GLY A 329 -28.93 17.88 22.82
C GLY A 329 -29.89 16.69 22.94
N ARG A 330 -29.79 15.69 22.05
CA ARG A 330 -30.71 14.54 21.96
C ARG A 330 -30.19 13.26 22.63
N GLY A 331 -29.07 13.30 23.35
CA GLY A 331 -28.55 12.21 24.19
C GLY A 331 -28.03 10.96 23.46
N LEU A 332 -28.36 10.77 22.18
CA LEU A 332 -27.91 9.66 21.34
C LEU A 332 -26.88 10.09 20.27
N VAL A 333 -26.48 11.37 20.29
CA VAL A 333 -25.53 11.96 19.34
C VAL A 333 -24.31 12.39 20.13
N PHE A 334 -23.14 11.88 19.73
CA PHE A 334 -21.87 12.12 20.41
C PHE A 334 -20.93 12.93 19.51
N ALA A 335 -20.23 13.88 20.12
CA ALA A 335 -19.15 14.63 19.50
C ALA A 335 -17.91 14.55 20.39
N PHE A 336 -16.76 14.19 19.82
CA PHE A 336 -15.52 13.99 20.55
C PHE A 336 -14.48 15.03 20.15
N ARG A 337 -14.22 15.96 21.08
CA ARG A 337 -13.08 16.89 21.02
C ARG A 337 -12.00 16.46 21.98
N THR A 338 -10.92 15.91 21.46
CA THR A 338 -9.70 15.63 22.19
C THR A 338 -8.74 16.81 21.99
N PRO A 339 -8.12 17.37 23.04
CA PRO A 339 -7.15 18.44 22.88
C PRO A 339 -5.93 18.03 22.02
N PRO A 340 -5.38 18.92 21.17
CA PRO A 340 -4.22 18.64 20.31
C PRO A 340 -3.01 18.02 21.02
N GLU A 341 -2.78 18.36 22.29
CA GLU A 341 -1.68 17.84 23.09
C GLU A 341 -1.79 16.34 23.44
N TYR A 342 -2.88 15.66 23.08
CA TYR A 342 -2.98 14.19 23.13
C TYR A 342 -2.25 13.51 21.98
N THR A 343 -1.86 14.25 20.94
CA THR A 343 -1.05 13.70 19.87
C THR A 343 0.29 13.16 20.39
N SER A 344 0.85 13.76 21.44
CA SER A 344 2.12 13.32 22.03
C SER A 344 2.02 11.92 22.65
N ILE A 345 0.90 11.57 23.29
CA ILE A 345 0.73 10.24 23.89
C ILE A 345 0.49 9.16 22.83
N LEU A 346 -0.11 9.51 21.69
CA LEU A 346 -0.22 8.61 20.54
C LEU A 346 1.17 8.33 19.94
N LYS A 347 1.98 9.39 19.78
CA LYS A 347 3.37 9.24 19.32
C LYS A 347 4.19 8.40 20.30
N ASP A 348 4.08 8.68 21.60
CA ASP A 348 4.79 7.96 22.66
C ASP A 348 4.37 6.48 22.75
N ALA A 349 3.09 6.17 22.51
CA ALA A 349 2.60 4.80 22.41
C ALA A 349 3.20 4.01 21.22
N GLY A 350 3.79 4.70 20.25
CA GLY A 350 4.51 4.11 19.12
C GLY A 350 3.73 4.04 17.82
N PHE A 351 2.62 4.78 17.69
CA PHE A 351 1.85 4.81 16.44
C PHE A 351 2.66 5.43 15.29
N HIS A 352 2.52 4.83 14.11
CA HIS A 352 3.13 5.32 12.87
C HIS A 352 2.06 5.93 11.97
N ILE A 353 0.91 5.27 11.87
CA ILE A 353 -0.18 5.64 10.97
C ILE A 353 -1.52 5.54 11.71
N LEU A 354 -2.36 6.56 11.56
CA LEU A 354 -3.69 6.60 12.15
C LEU A 354 -4.73 6.83 11.06
N SER A 355 -5.74 5.96 10.99
CA SER A 355 -6.93 6.25 10.20
C SER A 355 -7.79 7.27 10.93
N VAL A 356 -8.24 8.26 10.17
CA VAL A 356 -9.24 9.26 10.56
C VAL A 356 -10.44 9.19 9.62
N ALA A 357 -10.67 8.05 8.95
CA ALA A 357 -11.84 7.84 8.11
C ALA A 357 -12.94 7.14 8.92
N ASN A 358 -13.75 7.90 9.65
CA ASN A 358 -14.82 7.39 10.50
C ASN A 358 -15.94 8.44 10.68
N ASN A 359 -16.99 8.11 11.42
CA ASN A 359 -18.16 9.00 11.64
C ASN A 359 -17.92 10.13 12.65
N HIS A 360 -16.75 10.17 13.30
CA HIS A 360 -16.38 11.21 14.26
C HIS A 360 -15.39 12.24 13.72
N SER A 361 -14.84 11.99 12.52
CA SER A 361 -13.84 12.84 11.88
C SER A 361 -14.29 14.28 11.64
N PHE A 362 -15.61 14.50 11.46
CA PHE A 362 -16.22 15.81 11.20
C PHE A 362 -17.05 16.34 12.37
N ASP A 363 -16.83 15.82 13.60
CA ASP A 363 -17.55 16.28 14.80
C ASP A 363 -17.45 17.79 15.03
N PHE A 364 -16.36 18.40 14.57
CA PHE A 364 -16.06 19.82 14.67
C PHE A 364 -15.86 20.46 13.29
N PHE A 365 -16.68 20.04 12.33
CA PHE A 365 -16.64 20.46 10.93
C PHE A 365 -15.28 20.15 10.26
N GLU A 366 -15.08 20.71 9.07
CA GLU A 366 -13.82 20.60 8.32
C GLU A 366 -12.63 21.17 9.10
N ALA A 367 -12.82 22.25 9.88
CA ALA A 367 -11.78 22.80 10.74
C ALA A 367 -11.23 21.77 11.73
N GLY A 368 -12.11 21.05 12.45
CA GLY A 368 -11.68 20.01 13.37
C GLY A 368 -11.04 18.81 12.67
N PHE A 369 -11.49 18.48 11.46
CA PHE A 369 -10.92 17.41 10.65
C PHE A 369 -9.49 17.76 10.19
N ASP A 370 -9.30 18.98 9.67
CA ASP A 370 -8.02 19.49 9.22
C ASP A 370 -7.02 19.61 10.37
N ASP A 371 -7.45 20.20 11.50
CA ASP A 371 -6.66 20.25 12.73
C ASP A 371 -6.20 18.85 13.16
N THR A 372 -7.07 17.85 13.06
CA THR A 372 -6.74 16.48 13.46
C THR A 372 -5.62 15.90 12.61
N ILE A 373 -5.72 16.07 11.29
CA ILE A 373 -4.72 15.59 10.34
C ILE A 373 -3.39 16.32 10.56
N ASP A 374 -3.42 17.63 10.73
CA ASP A 374 -2.23 18.45 10.90
C ASP A 374 -1.51 18.13 12.22
N ASN A 375 -2.26 17.97 13.32
CA ASN A 375 -1.69 17.60 14.61
C ASN A 375 -1.01 16.22 14.57
N ILE A 376 -1.65 15.21 13.96
CA ILE A 376 -1.04 13.88 13.76
C ILE A 376 0.25 13.98 12.94
N ASN A 377 0.21 14.67 11.80
CA ASN A 377 1.33 14.76 10.89
C ASN A 377 2.52 15.56 11.48
N LYS A 378 2.24 16.58 12.30
CA LYS A 378 3.25 17.43 12.93
C LYS A 378 4.24 16.66 13.82
N LEU A 379 3.85 15.52 14.38
CA LEU A 379 4.74 14.66 15.19
C LEU A 379 5.34 13.48 14.40
N GLY A 380 5.31 13.55 13.07
CA GLY A 380 5.92 12.55 12.19
C GLY A 380 5.16 11.22 12.13
N MET A 381 3.92 11.17 12.63
CA MET A 381 2.95 10.12 12.28
C MET A 381 2.29 10.48 10.95
N LYS A 382 1.47 9.58 10.39
CA LYS A 382 0.69 9.87 9.18
C LYS A 382 -0.80 9.65 9.43
N ALA A 383 -1.60 10.67 9.16
CA ALA A 383 -3.06 10.53 9.12
C ALA A 383 -3.52 10.08 7.73
N VAL A 384 -4.37 9.05 7.67
CA VAL A 384 -5.02 8.58 6.45
C VAL A 384 -6.54 8.68 6.59
N GLY A 385 -7.22 9.22 5.58
CA GLY A 385 -8.68 9.20 5.57
C GLY A 385 -9.35 10.32 4.80
N ARG A 386 -8.61 11.30 4.25
CA ARG A 386 -9.24 12.25 3.31
C ARG A 386 -9.75 11.52 2.07
N LYS A 387 -10.82 12.04 1.48
CA LYS A 387 -11.29 11.57 0.17
C LYS A 387 -10.17 11.65 -0.87
N ASP A 388 -10.06 10.62 -1.70
CA ASP A 388 -9.07 10.46 -2.76
C ASP A 388 -7.59 10.37 -2.30
N GLN A 389 -7.36 10.30 -0.98
CA GLN A 389 -6.03 10.22 -0.38
C GLN A 389 -5.49 8.79 -0.33
N ILE A 390 -4.21 8.65 -0.69
CA ILE A 390 -3.39 7.47 -0.44
C ILE A 390 -2.18 7.93 0.36
N VAL A 391 -1.88 7.25 1.47
CA VAL A 391 -0.70 7.52 2.28
C VAL A 391 0.34 6.45 2.03
N TYR A 392 1.50 6.85 1.50
CA TYR A 392 2.62 5.95 1.28
C TYR A 392 3.57 5.90 2.48
N HIS A 393 4.05 4.72 2.84
CA HIS A 393 5.06 4.53 3.87
C HIS A 393 6.01 3.40 3.46
N GLU A 394 7.31 3.64 3.54
CA GLU A 394 8.30 2.64 3.16
C GLU A 394 8.98 2.09 4.41
N VAL A 395 9.05 0.77 4.50
CA VAL A 395 9.76 0.07 5.57
C VAL A 395 10.47 -1.14 4.99
N LYS A 396 11.74 -1.35 5.36
CA LYS A 396 12.57 -2.46 4.83
C LYS A 396 12.60 -2.54 3.29
N GLY A 397 12.52 -1.39 2.61
CA GLY A 397 12.49 -1.30 1.13
C GLY A 397 11.16 -1.71 0.49
N VAL A 398 10.09 -1.89 1.27
CA VAL A 398 8.74 -2.21 0.78
C VAL A 398 7.85 -0.98 0.91
N LYS A 399 7.27 -0.55 -0.21
CA LYS A 399 6.40 0.62 -0.30
C LYS A 399 4.95 0.25 0.00
N PHE A 400 4.47 0.57 1.19
CA PHE A 400 3.07 0.40 1.56
C PHE A 400 2.23 1.58 1.08
N ALA A 401 1.01 1.29 0.65
CA ALA A 401 -0.07 2.26 0.47
C ALA A 401 -1.16 2.02 1.50
N PHE A 402 -1.53 3.06 2.26
CA PHE A 402 -2.63 3.05 3.20
C PHE A 402 -3.79 3.86 2.64
N ILE A 403 -4.99 3.28 2.68
CA ILE A 403 -6.22 3.93 2.19
C ILE A 403 -7.32 3.77 3.24
N GLY A 404 -7.88 4.90 3.69
CA GLY A 404 -8.94 4.96 4.68
C GLY A 404 -10.32 5.10 4.03
N PHE A 405 -11.28 4.29 4.47
CA PHE A 405 -12.65 4.28 4.01
C PHE A 405 -13.64 4.41 5.16
N SER A 406 -14.80 4.96 4.87
CA SER A 406 -15.98 4.81 5.72
C SER A 406 -17.24 4.87 4.87
N TYR A 407 -18.40 4.71 5.50
CA TYR A 407 -19.70 4.96 4.87
C TYR A 407 -20.03 6.46 4.69
N PHE A 408 -19.27 7.35 5.34
CA PHE A 408 -19.49 8.79 5.27
C PHE A 408 -18.91 9.36 3.96
N PRO A 409 -19.66 10.19 3.21
CA PRO A 409 -19.28 10.63 1.86
C PRO A 409 -18.10 11.62 1.81
N VAL A 410 -17.67 12.13 2.96
CA VAL A 410 -16.49 13.00 3.11
C VAL A 410 -15.17 12.22 3.08
N HIS A 411 -15.23 10.89 3.16
CA HIS A 411 -14.09 9.99 3.02
C HIS A 411 -14.20 9.20 1.70
N ASN A 412 -13.22 8.32 1.43
CA ASN A 412 -13.43 7.30 0.42
C ASN A 412 -14.63 6.44 0.85
N ASN A 413 -15.67 6.43 0.03
CA ASN A 413 -16.95 5.86 0.44
C ASN A 413 -17.03 4.37 0.11
N MET A 414 -17.13 3.53 1.14
CA MET A 414 -17.24 2.08 0.98
C MET A 414 -18.49 1.64 0.19
N LEU A 415 -19.53 2.49 0.12
CA LEU A 415 -20.76 2.21 -0.61
C LEU A 415 -20.59 2.37 -2.13
N ASP A 416 -19.53 3.06 -2.56
CA ASP A 416 -19.16 3.20 -3.97
C ASP A 416 -18.02 2.23 -4.29
N LEU A 417 -18.37 0.99 -4.63
CA LEU A 417 -17.40 -0.07 -4.91
C LEU A 417 -16.55 0.23 -6.15
N GLU A 418 -17.08 0.93 -7.17
CA GLU A 418 -16.30 1.26 -8.36
C GLU A 418 -15.22 2.30 -8.05
N ALA A 419 -15.57 3.37 -7.34
CA ALA A 419 -14.58 4.34 -6.88
C ALA A 419 -13.58 3.71 -5.91
N SER A 420 -14.04 2.80 -5.03
CA SER A 420 -13.18 2.09 -4.09
C SER A 420 -12.17 1.18 -4.80
N LYS A 421 -12.56 0.49 -5.87
CA LYS A 421 -11.62 -0.26 -6.72
C LYS A 421 -10.64 0.65 -7.45
N ALA A 422 -11.13 1.78 -7.97
CA ALA A 422 -10.31 2.72 -8.74
C ALA A 422 -9.14 3.28 -7.91
N ILE A 423 -9.36 3.62 -6.64
CA ILE A 423 -8.30 4.13 -5.77
C ILE A 423 -7.27 3.05 -5.39
N VAL A 424 -7.70 1.79 -5.23
CA VAL A 424 -6.77 0.65 -5.07
C VAL A 424 -5.91 0.47 -6.33
N LYS A 425 -6.52 0.52 -7.51
CA LYS A 425 -5.78 0.46 -8.78
C LYS A 425 -4.84 1.63 -9.00
N LYS A 426 -5.20 2.82 -8.51
CA LYS A 426 -4.31 3.97 -8.49
C LYS A 426 -3.07 3.71 -7.61
N ALA A 427 -3.25 3.17 -6.41
CA ALA A 427 -2.12 2.83 -5.53
C ALA A 427 -1.17 1.80 -6.17
N GLU A 428 -1.73 0.75 -6.81
CA GLU A 428 -0.98 -0.23 -7.58
C GLU A 428 -0.19 0.43 -8.73
N ALA A 429 -0.85 1.28 -9.52
CA ALA A 429 -0.23 2.00 -10.64
C ALA A 429 0.87 3.00 -10.20
N GLU A 430 0.76 3.55 -8.99
CA GLU A 430 1.78 4.40 -8.36
C GLU A 430 2.91 3.58 -7.69
N GLY A 431 2.92 2.26 -7.90
CA GLY A 431 4.00 1.35 -7.52
C GLY A 431 3.98 0.94 -6.05
N ALA A 432 2.81 0.88 -5.41
CA ALA A 432 2.66 0.26 -4.10
C ALA A 432 2.96 -1.25 -4.16
N ASP A 433 3.59 -1.75 -3.12
CA ASP A 433 4.01 -3.15 -2.97
C ASP A 433 3.02 -3.94 -2.14
N VAL A 434 2.47 -3.25 -1.13
CA VAL A 434 1.44 -3.77 -0.23
C VAL A 434 0.40 -2.67 -0.02
N ILE A 435 -0.86 -2.98 -0.27
CA ILE A 435 -1.98 -2.05 -0.11
C ILE A 435 -2.80 -2.44 1.12
N VAL A 436 -2.80 -1.58 2.15
CA VAL A 436 -3.52 -1.75 3.40
C VAL A 436 -4.76 -0.85 3.40
N ILE A 437 -5.92 -1.46 3.62
CA ILE A 437 -7.20 -0.77 3.70
C ILE A 437 -7.62 -0.69 5.16
N SER A 438 -8.04 0.50 5.60
CA SER A 438 -8.78 0.69 6.85
C SER A 438 -10.21 1.09 6.53
N VAL A 439 -11.19 0.48 7.20
CA VAL A 439 -12.61 0.77 6.92
C VAL A 439 -13.46 0.86 8.19
N HIS A 440 -14.13 1.99 8.38
CA HIS A 440 -15.07 2.24 9.48
C HIS A 440 -16.53 2.06 9.07
N ALA A 441 -17.12 0.93 9.44
CA ALA A 441 -18.35 0.42 8.82
C ALA A 441 -19.04 -0.68 9.63
N GLY A 442 -20.28 -0.99 9.25
CA GLY A 442 -21.09 -2.05 9.83
C GLY A 442 -22.02 -1.62 10.95
N ALA A 443 -22.88 -2.54 11.35
CA ALA A 443 -23.72 -2.42 12.55
C ALA A 443 -22.86 -2.47 13.82
N GLU A 444 -23.35 -1.90 14.92
CA GLU A 444 -22.55 -1.69 16.13
C GLU A 444 -23.10 -2.47 17.33
N GLY A 445 -22.19 -2.84 18.24
CA GLY A 445 -22.49 -3.47 19.51
C GLY A 445 -22.54 -5.01 19.51
N THR A 446 -22.76 -5.59 20.69
CA THR A 446 -22.76 -7.05 20.92
C THR A 446 -23.76 -7.81 20.05
N ALA A 447 -24.89 -7.21 19.67
CA ALA A 447 -25.85 -7.85 18.77
C ALA A 447 -25.28 -8.04 17.34
N ALA A 448 -24.19 -7.34 17.02
CA ALA A 448 -23.54 -7.33 15.73
C ALA A 448 -22.18 -8.04 15.77
N LEU A 449 -22.03 -9.14 16.52
CA LEU A 449 -20.78 -9.93 16.54
C LEU A 449 -20.56 -10.71 15.23
N HIS A 450 -21.62 -11.33 14.72
CA HIS A 450 -21.55 -12.19 13.54
C HIS A 450 -21.53 -11.38 12.25
N ILE A 451 -20.52 -11.61 11.42
CA ILE A 451 -20.40 -11.03 10.10
C ILE A 451 -21.09 -11.91 9.07
N ARG A 452 -21.79 -11.29 8.12
CA ARG A 452 -22.46 -11.97 7.00
C ARG A 452 -22.27 -11.17 5.74
N ASP A 453 -22.33 -11.83 4.59
CA ASP A 453 -22.33 -11.16 3.28
C ASP A 453 -23.69 -10.50 3.00
N LYS A 454 -23.97 -9.45 3.76
CA LYS A 454 -25.18 -8.64 3.67
C LYS A 454 -24.90 -7.21 4.07
N THR A 455 -25.74 -6.31 3.59
CA THR A 455 -25.70 -4.91 4.03
C THR A 455 -26.11 -4.82 5.49
N GLU A 456 -25.31 -4.13 6.29
CA GLU A 456 -25.57 -3.85 7.69
C GLU A 456 -26.12 -2.42 7.85
N TYR A 457 -26.96 -2.23 8.87
CA TYR A 457 -27.57 -0.93 9.18
C TYR A 457 -27.37 -0.61 10.66
N PHE A 458 -27.25 0.68 10.98
CA PHE A 458 -27.23 1.17 12.35
C PHE A 458 -27.97 2.50 12.44
N TYR A 459 -28.92 2.63 13.37
CA TYR A 459 -29.86 3.75 13.46
C TYR A 459 -30.52 4.14 12.11
N GLY A 460 -30.78 3.16 11.24
CA GLY A 460 -31.38 3.37 9.92
C GLY A 460 -30.40 3.78 8.81
N GLU A 461 -29.13 4.02 9.14
CA GLU A 461 -28.10 4.33 8.16
C GLU A 461 -27.58 3.07 7.49
N ASN A 462 -27.36 3.10 6.17
CA ASN A 462 -26.66 2.03 5.47
C ASN A 462 -25.18 2.08 5.85
N ARG A 463 -24.72 1.09 6.62
CA ARG A 463 -23.33 0.96 7.09
C ARG A 463 -22.51 -0.01 6.24
N GLY A 464 -23.04 -0.39 5.07
CA GLY A 464 -22.38 -1.17 4.03
C GLY A 464 -22.38 -2.68 4.25
N ASN A 465 -21.98 -3.41 3.20
CA ASN A 465 -21.71 -4.84 3.26
C ASN A 465 -20.19 -5.05 3.35
N LYS A 466 -19.71 -5.42 4.53
CA LYS A 466 -18.27 -5.52 4.81
C LYS A 466 -17.59 -6.68 4.08
N VAL A 467 -18.28 -7.82 3.91
CA VAL A 467 -17.72 -8.99 3.19
C VAL A 467 -17.57 -8.66 1.71
N LEU A 468 -18.63 -8.16 1.08
CA LEU A 468 -18.59 -7.72 -0.31
C LEU A 468 -17.50 -6.67 -0.54
N PHE A 469 -17.44 -5.64 0.31
CA PHE A 469 -16.42 -4.59 0.21
C PHE A 469 -14.99 -5.15 0.33
N ALA A 470 -14.70 -5.93 1.39
CA ALA A 470 -13.37 -6.43 1.66
C ALA A 470 -12.86 -7.35 0.55
N ARG A 471 -13.67 -8.32 0.12
CA ARG A 471 -13.31 -9.24 -0.97
C ARG A 471 -13.17 -8.49 -2.31
N THR A 472 -14.03 -7.52 -2.59
CA THR A 472 -13.94 -6.69 -3.81
C THR A 472 -12.62 -5.91 -3.87
N LEU A 473 -12.16 -5.36 -2.74
CA LEU A 473 -10.90 -4.62 -2.71
C LEU A 473 -9.67 -5.53 -2.80
N ILE A 474 -9.71 -6.72 -2.18
CA ILE A 474 -8.65 -7.71 -2.38
C ILE A 474 -8.58 -8.13 -3.85
N ASP A 475 -9.73 -8.36 -4.50
CA ASP A 475 -9.78 -8.66 -5.93
C ASP A 475 -9.25 -7.52 -6.81
N ALA A 476 -9.34 -6.28 -6.33
CA ALA A 476 -8.76 -5.12 -6.98
C ALA A 476 -7.27 -4.92 -6.69
N GLY A 477 -6.67 -5.64 -5.74
CA GLY A 477 -5.25 -5.56 -5.40
C GLY A 477 -4.92 -5.15 -3.97
N ALA A 478 -5.90 -5.05 -3.06
CA ALA A 478 -5.63 -4.86 -1.64
C ALA A 478 -5.04 -6.13 -0.99
N ASP A 479 -4.19 -5.95 0.02
CA ASP A 479 -3.42 -7.02 0.64
C ASP A 479 -3.77 -7.28 2.11
N LEU A 480 -4.29 -6.26 2.80
CA LEU A 480 -4.72 -6.34 4.19
C LEU A 480 -5.91 -5.42 4.41
N ILE A 481 -6.98 -5.95 5.03
CA ILE A 481 -8.16 -5.16 5.40
C ILE A 481 -8.27 -5.09 6.93
N LEU A 482 -8.31 -3.87 7.47
CA LEU A 482 -8.46 -3.56 8.89
C LEU A 482 -9.81 -2.89 9.11
N GLY A 483 -10.74 -3.62 9.72
CA GLY A 483 -12.11 -3.16 9.98
C GLY A 483 -12.28 -2.50 11.35
N HIS A 484 -13.17 -1.52 11.38
CA HIS A 484 -13.49 -0.66 12.53
C HIS A 484 -14.99 -0.33 12.56
N GLY A 485 -15.49 0.20 13.68
CA GLY A 485 -16.85 0.74 13.81
C GLY A 485 -17.89 -0.13 14.52
N PRO A 486 -17.85 -1.48 14.46
CA PRO A 486 -18.77 -2.27 15.28
C PRO A 486 -18.56 -2.12 16.79
N HIS A 487 -17.44 -1.53 17.22
CA HIS A 487 -17.01 -1.41 18.62
C HIS A 487 -16.85 -2.75 19.37
N VAL A 488 -16.92 -3.87 18.65
CA VAL A 488 -16.65 -5.23 19.15
C VAL A 488 -15.68 -5.94 18.20
N PRO A 489 -14.78 -6.80 18.70
CA PRO A 489 -13.97 -7.65 17.83
C PRO A 489 -14.85 -8.61 17.02
N ARG A 490 -14.53 -8.80 15.73
CA ARG A 490 -15.24 -9.71 14.84
C ARG A 490 -14.28 -10.74 14.23
N ALA A 491 -14.87 -11.71 13.51
CA ALA A 491 -14.17 -12.77 12.79
C ALA A 491 -13.04 -12.25 11.90
N PHE A 492 -12.03 -13.09 11.71
CA PHE A 492 -11.01 -12.93 10.70
C PHE A 492 -11.25 -13.88 9.53
N GLU A 493 -10.77 -13.53 8.35
CA GLU A 493 -10.83 -14.36 7.16
C GLU A 493 -9.49 -14.27 6.42
N LEU A 494 -9.01 -15.40 5.88
CA LEU A 494 -7.95 -15.37 4.87
C LEU A 494 -8.59 -15.59 3.51
N TYR A 495 -8.59 -14.55 2.70
CA TYR A 495 -9.17 -14.55 1.36
C TYR A 495 -8.05 -14.36 0.33
N LYS A 496 -7.82 -15.34 -0.53
CA LYS A 496 -6.74 -15.32 -1.55
C LYS A 496 -5.34 -15.02 -0.97
N GLY A 497 -5.06 -15.56 0.22
CA GLY A 497 -3.79 -15.34 0.93
C GLY A 497 -3.66 -13.97 1.62
N LYS A 498 -4.72 -13.16 1.64
CA LYS A 498 -4.78 -11.83 2.24
C LYS A 498 -5.65 -11.85 3.50
N LEU A 499 -5.18 -11.23 4.57
CA LEU A 499 -5.91 -11.20 5.84
C LEU A 499 -6.99 -10.11 5.81
N ILE A 500 -8.19 -10.48 6.25
CA ILE A 500 -9.29 -9.57 6.53
C ILE A 500 -9.60 -9.66 8.02
N ALA A 501 -9.42 -8.56 8.74
CA ALA A 501 -9.92 -8.40 10.11
C ALA A 501 -11.21 -7.57 10.07
N TYR A 502 -12.38 -8.20 10.22
CA TYR A 502 -13.66 -7.51 9.99
C TYR A 502 -13.98 -6.44 11.05
N SER A 503 -13.43 -6.57 12.25
CA SER A 503 -13.47 -5.52 13.27
C SER A 503 -12.41 -5.80 14.32
N LEU A 504 -11.60 -4.79 14.65
CA LEU A 504 -10.66 -4.84 15.76
C LEU A 504 -11.29 -4.37 17.10
N GLY A 505 -12.57 -3.98 17.09
CA GLY A 505 -13.27 -3.48 18.28
C GLY A 505 -12.70 -2.17 18.82
N ASN A 506 -12.94 -1.87 20.08
CA ASN A 506 -12.38 -0.69 20.74
C ASN A 506 -10.96 -0.98 21.23
N PHE A 507 -10.02 -0.07 21.00
CA PHE A 507 -8.71 -0.08 21.67
C PHE A 507 -8.67 0.86 22.88
N MET A 508 -9.41 1.97 22.83
CA MET A 508 -9.50 2.91 23.93
C MET A 508 -10.81 3.70 23.84
N GLY A 509 -11.49 3.88 24.96
CA GLY A 509 -12.75 4.60 25.03
C GLY A 509 -12.92 5.32 26.37
N TYR A 510 -11.97 6.19 26.72
CA TYR A 510 -11.90 6.76 28.07
C TYR A 510 -13.17 7.54 28.43
N ARG A 511 -14.04 6.93 29.26
CA ARG A 511 -15.34 7.44 29.72
C ARG A 511 -16.28 7.86 28.57
N THR A 512 -16.07 7.32 27.37
CA THR A 512 -16.79 7.67 26.14
C THR A 512 -17.57 6.49 25.55
N LEU A 513 -17.05 5.27 25.69
CA LEU A 513 -17.65 4.05 25.17
C LEU A 513 -18.03 3.10 26.30
N SER A 514 -19.03 2.25 26.05
CA SER A 514 -19.36 1.16 26.97
C SER A 514 -18.26 0.09 26.94
N THR A 515 -17.93 -0.48 28.10
CA THR A 515 -16.99 -1.60 28.23
C THR A 515 -17.67 -2.88 28.73
N GLN A 516 -19.00 -2.91 28.68
CA GLN A 516 -19.79 -4.07 29.12
C GLN A 516 -19.74 -5.20 28.09
N ALA A 517 -19.63 -6.43 28.57
CA ALA A 517 -19.56 -7.64 27.74
C ALA A 517 -18.48 -7.53 26.65
N GLN A 518 -18.78 -7.89 25.39
CA GLN A 518 -17.82 -7.91 24.29
C GLN A 518 -17.35 -6.51 23.85
N LEU A 519 -18.01 -5.43 24.29
CA LEU A 519 -17.55 -4.06 24.05
C LEU A 519 -16.28 -3.72 24.86
N GLY A 520 -16.02 -4.46 25.94
CA GLY A 520 -14.77 -4.39 26.69
C GLY A 520 -13.65 -5.26 26.12
N TYR A 521 -13.93 -6.10 25.13
CA TYR A 521 -12.93 -6.99 24.54
C TYR A 521 -12.15 -6.24 23.47
N SER A 522 -10.82 -6.35 23.54
CA SER A 522 -9.91 -5.64 22.66
C SER A 522 -8.74 -6.54 22.25
N LEU A 523 -7.90 -6.03 21.35
CA LEU A 523 -6.71 -6.73 20.89
C LEU A 523 -5.70 -5.76 20.29
N VAL A 524 -4.45 -6.22 20.26
CA VAL A 524 -3.50 -5.83 19.22
C VAL A 524 -3.42 -6.99 18.23
N LEU A 525 -3.76 -6.75 16.96
CA LEU A 525 -3.50 -7.69 15.88
C LEU A 525 -2.05 -7.53 15.44
N GLU A 526 -1.23 -8.55 15.62
CA GLU A 526 0.08 -8.67 14.98
C GLU A 526 -0.09 -9.50 13.70
N ALA A 527 0.34 -8.97 12.55
CA ALA A 527 0.30 -9.63 11.26
C ALA A 527 1.66 -9.59 10.59
N ASP A 528 2.21 -10.75 10.27
CA ASP A 528 3.44 -10.89 9.48
C ASP A 528 3.06 -11.09 8.02
N LEU A 529 3.40 -10.09 7.21
CA LEU A 529 3.21 -10.12 5.77
C LEU A 529 4.54 -10.45 5.08
N ASP A 530 4.47 -11.16 3.96
CA ASP A 530 5.58 -11.12 3.01
C ASP A 530 5.58 -9.79 2.23
N PRO A 531 6.67 -9.49 1.51
CA PRO A 531 6.81 -8.23 0.78
C PRO A 531 5.87 -8.03 -0.41
N VAL A 532 5.02 -9.02 -0.72
CA VAL A 532 3.98 -8.94 -1.74
C VAL A 532 2.58 -9.04 -1.12
N GLY A 533 2.50 -8.81 0.19
CA GLY A 533 1.27 -8.66 0.94
C GLY A 533 0.57 -9.96 1.31
N ASN A 534 1.15 -11.14 1.11
CA ASN A 534 0.53 -12.37 1.60
C ASN A 534 0.71 -12.47 3.11
N PHE A 535 -0.37 -12.80 3.81
CA PHE A 535 -0.32 -13.11 5.22
C PHE A 535 0.39 -14.46 5.45
N LYS A 536 1.37 -14.48 6.34
CA LYS A 536 2.16 -15.68 6.66
C LYS A 536 1.82 -16.23 8.04
N SER A 537 1.73 -15.35 9.02
CA SER A 537 1.43 -15.67 10.40
C SER A 537 0.96 -14.43 11.11
N GLY A 538 0.41 -14.59 12.31
CA GLY A 538 0.08 -13.45 13.15
C GLY A 538 -0.19 -13.87 14.58
N LYS A 539 -0.58 -12.90 15.38
CA LYS A 539 -0.97 -13.11 16.77
C LYS A 539 -2.04 -12.11 17.19
N ILE A 540 -3.07 -12.60 17.87
CA ILE A 540 -3.98 -11.78 18.65
C ILE A 540 -3.35 -11.62 20.03
N ILE A 541 -2.85 -10.43 20.33
CA ILE A 541 -2.41 -10.08 21.69
C ILE A 541 -3.66 -9.62 22.44
N PRO A 542 -4.11 -10.37 23.47
CA PRO A 542 -5.39 -10.13 24.11
C PRO A 542 -5.33 -8.88 25.00
N ILE A 543 -6.24 -7.94 24.77
CA ILE A 543 -6.41 -6.71 25.54
C ILE A 543 -7.84 -6.65 26.08
N HIS A 544 -8.03 -6.02 27.24
CA HIS A 544 -9.36 -5.72 27.76
C HIS A 544 -9.42 -4.27 28.20
N LEU A 545 -10.60 -3.66 28.11
CA LEU A 545 -10.85 -2.31 28.59
C LEU A 545 -11.39 -2.35 30.01
N ASP A 546 -10.84 -1.53 30.91
CA ASP A 546 -11.37 -1.40 32.27
C ASP A 546 -12.74 -0.68 32.28
N SER A 547 -13.30 -0.43 33.47
CA SER A 547 -14.58 0.28 33.60
C SER A 547 -14.54 1.73 33.11
N LYS A 548 -13.36 2.30 32.93
CA LYS A 548 -13.15 3.64 32.38
C LYS A 548 -12.85 3.60 30.89
N GLY A 549 -12.60 2.46 30.26
CA GLY A 549 -12.19 2.38 28.85
C GLY A 549 -10.68 2.47 28.62
N VAL A 550 -9.87 2.27 29.67
CA VAL A 550 -8.40 2.19 29.58
C VAL A 550 -7.99 0.74 29.25
N PRO A 551 -7.15 0.53 28.23
CA PRO A 551 -6.71 -0.81 27.85
C PRO A 551 -5.65 -1.37 28.79
N TYR A 552 -5.77 -2.66 29.11
CA TYR A 552 -4.77 -3.44 29.82
C TYR A 552 -4.68 -4.86 29.23
N ARG A 553 -3.59 -5.57 29.53
CA ARG A 553 -3.39 -6.94 29.03
C ARG A 553 -4.44 -7.91 29.58
N ASP A 554 -5.09 -8.67 28.72
CA ASP A 554 -6.09 -9.66 29.12
C ASP A 554 -5.48 -11.06 29.27
N ASN A 555 -5.22 -11.45 30.52
CA ASN A 555 -4.67 -12.77 30.85
C ASN A 555 -5.69 -13.91 30.69
N ASN A 556 -6.97 -13.60 30.45
CA ASN A 556 -8.03 -14.60 30.26
C ASN A 556 -8.29 -14.92 28.78
N PHE A 557 -7.56 -14.30 27.84
CA PHE A 557 -7.66 -14.57 26.40
C PHE A 557 -9.09 -14.47 25.85
N ARG A 558 -9.93 -13.57 26.40
CA ARG A 558 -11.36 -13.47 26.08
C ARG A 558 -11.59 -13.06 24.63
N SER A 559 -10.83 -12.08 24.13
CA SER A 559 -10.90 -11.67 22.73
C SER A 559 -10.40 -12.76 21.77
N VAL A 560 -9.37 -13.54 22.16
CA VAL A 560 -8.89 -14.69 21.38
C VAL A 560 -9.97 -15.75 21.24
N GLY A 561 -10.58 -16.16 22.36
CA GLY A 561 -11.67 -17.14 22.36
C GLY A 561 -12.86 -16.69 21.52
N LEU A 562 -13.25 -15.42 21.63
CA LEU A 562 -14.32 -14.82 20.83
C LEU A 562 -13.99 -14.84 19.33
N ILE A 563 -12.87 -14.25 18.92
CA ILE A 563 -12.50 -14.12 17.50
C ILE A 563 -12.33 -15.49 16.86
N ARG A 564 -11.75 -16.47 17.58
CA ARG A 564 -11.63 -17.84 17.08
C ARG A 564 -13.01 -18.46 16.82
N SER A 565 -13.94 -18.35 17.77
CA SER A 565 -15.29 -18.90 17.62
C SER A 565 -16.04 -18.23 16.46
N LEU A 566 -15.97 -16.91 16.36
CA LEU A 566 -16.59 -16.16 15.25
C LEU A 566 -15.95 -16.52 13.91
N THR A 567 -14.63 -16.67 13.84
CA THR A 567 -13.91 -17.06 12.62
C THR A 567 -14.36 -18.44 12.13
N GLN A 568 -14.46 -19.42 13.03
CA GLN A 568 -14.94 -20.77 12.69
C GLN A 568 -16.42 -20.79 12.28
N SER A 569 -17.25 -19.99 12.93
CA SER A 569 -18.69 -19.91 12.66
C SER A 569 -19.00 -19.16 11.36
N ASP A 570 -18.40 -18.00 11.15
CA ASP A 570 -18.75 -17.07 10.06
C ASP A 570 -18.00 -17.42 8.77
N PHE A 571 -16.81 -18.01 8.88
CA PHE A 571 -15.99 -18.45 7.75
C PHE A 571 -15.43 -19.87 7.95
N PRO A 572 -16.28 -20.90 7.99
CA PRO A 572 -15.83 -22.28 8.28
C PRO A 572 -14.79 -22.83 7.28
N ASN A 573 -14.75 -22.28 6.07
CA ASN A 573 -13.82 -22.67 5.00
C ASN A 573 -12.53 -21.82 4.99
N THR A 574 -12.36 -20.89 5.93
CA THR A 574 -11.11 -20.12 6.02
C THR A 574 -9.95 -21.06 6.34
N PRO A 575 -8.79 -20.92 5.67
CA PRO A 575 -7.60 -21.69 6.02
C PRO A 575 -6.90 -21.14 7.27
N LEU A 576 -7.46 -20.14 7.97
CA LEU A 576 -6.91 -19.65 9.22
C LEU A 576 -7.14 -20.64 10.37
N GLU A 577 -6.10 -20.82 11.16
CA GLU A 577 -6.17 -21.45 12.47
C GLU A 577 -5.75 -20.44 13.54
N ILE A 578 -6.56 -20.32 14.59
CA ILE A 578 -6.27 -19.49 15.76
C ILE A 578 -6.20 -20.41 16.97
N ASP A 579 -5.05 -20.48 17.64
CA ASP A 579 -4.89 -21.31 18.84
C ASP A 579 -5.41 -20.62 20.12
N ASN A 580 -5.34 -21.33 21.26
CA ASN A 580 -5.78 -20.79 22.55
C ASN A 580 -4.92 -19.60 23.05
N GLN A 581 -3.72 -19.46 22.51
CA GLN A 581 -2.74 -18.43 22.88
C GLN A 581 -2.76 -17.25 21.91
N GLY A 582 -3.69 -17.26 20.94
CA GLY A 582 -3.90 -16.21 19.96
C GLY A 582 -2.96 -16.30 18.76
N GLN A 583 -2.14 -17.34 18.61
CA GLN A 583 -1.33 -17.50 17.40
C GLN A 583 -2.23 -17.76 16.20
N ILE A 584 -1.98 -17.05 15.11
CA ILE A 584 -2.70 -17.17 13.86
C ILE A 584 -1.76 -17.83 12.85
N LYS A 585 -2.19 -18.95 12.28
CA LYS A 585 -1.46 -19.68 11.24
C LYS A 585 -2.35 -19.90 10.02
N VAL A 586 -1.71 -20.08 8.87
CA VAL A 586 -2.37 -20.58 7.67
C VAL A 586 -2.20 -22.11 7.67
N LYS A 587 -3.29 -22.85 7.56
CA LYS A 587 -3.24 -24.31 7.43
C LYS A 587 -2.43 -24.67 6.18
N SER A 588 -1.49 -25.60 6.34
CA SER A 588 -0.85 -26.26 5.20
C SER A 588 -1.84 -27.26 4.61
N ASP A 589 -2.06 -27.19 3.31
CA ASP A 589 -2.85 -28.19 2.57
C ASP A 589 -2.19 -29.58 2.58
#